data_AF-A0A329E589-F1
#
_entry.id   AF-A0A329E589-F1
#
_cell.length_a   1.000
_cell.length_b   1.000
_cell.length_c   1.000
_cell.angle_alpha   90.00
_cell.angle_beta   90.00
_cell.angle_gamma   90.00
#
_symmetry.space_group_name_H-M   'P 1'
#
loop_
_entity.id
_entity.type
_entity.pdbx_description
1 polymer ?
#
loop_
_entity_poly.entity_id
_entity_poly.type
_entity_poly.pdbx_seq_one_letter_code
_entity_poly.pdbx_strand_id
1 'polypeptide(L)'
;MEVTLYDGQGRPVAYVAADSENSIYTWDGHAVAYITDDKVYGWNGQHLGWFIDGVIFDLQGYRVGSIAERCPYATYAQPAKYSKYAKYAKYAKYAAYAKPALSVSYGRTQLIDFLNSGAV
;
A
#
# COMPACT_ATOMS: atom_id res chain seq x y z
N MET A 1 -15.55 1.87 -4.99
CA MET A 1 -15.46 2.16 -3.54
C MET A 1 -13.99 2.21 -3.18
N GLU A 2 -13.57 3.16 -2.36
CA GLU A 2 -12.17 3.26 -1.91
C GLU A 2 -11.94 2.32 -0.73
N VAL A 3 -10.74 1.78 -0.61
CA VAL A 3 -10.39 0.79 0.42
C VAL A 3 -9.27 1.32 1.29
N THR A 4 -9.53 1.45 2.59
CA THR A 4 -8.52 1.95 3.54
C THR A 4 -7.51 0.88 3.89
N LEU A 5 -6.25 1.29 3.98
CA LEU A 5 -5.10 0.49 4.39
C LEU A 5 -4.66 0.91 5.79
N TYR A 6 -4.57 -0.06 6.68
CA TYR A 6 -4.19 0.07 8.07
C TYR A 6 -2.82 -0.55 8.31
N ASP A 7 -2.06 0.01 9.24
CA ASP A 7 -0.79 -0.56 9.69
C ASP A 7 -0.96 -1.72 10.70
N GLY A 8 0.16 -2.26 11.18
CA GLY A 8 0.20 -3.30 12.22
C GLY A 8 -0.23 -2.85 13.61
N GLN A 9 -0.76 -1.64 13.76
CA GLN A 9 -1.38 -1.13 14.98
C GLN A 9 -2.86 -0.77 14.74
N GLY A 10 -3.41 -1.06 13.55
CA GLY A 10 -4.78 -0.73 13.19
C GLY A 10 -5.00 0.73 12.83
N ARG A 11 -3.94 1.54 12.64
CA ARG A 11 -4.05 2.95 12.30
C ARG A 11 -4.24 3.11 10.80
N PRO A 12 -5.19 3.93 10.34
CA PRO A 12 -5.37 4.20 8.91
C PRO A 12 -4.19 5.02 8.38
N VAL A 13 -3.49 4.53 7.37
CA VAL A 13 -2.28 5.19 6.82
C VAL A 13 -2.47 5.67 5.39
N ALA A 14 -3.19 4.90 4.58
CA ALA A 14 -3.40 5.16 3.17
C ALA A 14 -4.73 4.58 2.71
N TYR A 15 -5.09 4.80 1.45
CA TYR A 15 -6.24 4.16 0.83
C TYR A 15 -6.01 3.88 -0.64
N VAL A 16 -6.60 2.79 -1.13
CA VAL A 16 -6.70 2.48 -2.55
C VAL A 16 -7.86 3.28 -3.12
N ALA A 17 -7.56 4.16 -4.07
CA ALA A 17 -8.55 4.94 -4.79
C ALA A 17 -9.36 4.05 -5.74
N ALA A 18 -10.63 4.39 -5.92
CA ALA A 18 -11.51 3.78 -6.92
C ALA A 18 -11.27 4.40 -8.31
N ASP A 19 -10.02 4.39 -8.75
CA ASP A 19 -9.62 4.82 -10.09
C ASP A 19 -9.18 3.62 -10.95
N SER A 20 -8.94 3.85 -12.25
CA SER A 20 -8.55 2.80 -13.19
C SER A 20 -7.17 2.20 -12.92
N GLU A 21 -6.38 2.80 -12.04
CA GLU A 21 -5.00 2.41 -11.75
C GLU A 21 -4.84 1.73 -10.39
N ASN A 22 -5.91 1.65 -9.59
CA ASN A 22 -5.85 1.22 -8.19
C ASN A 22 -4.76 1.96 -7.42
N SER A 23 -4.73 3.28 -7.57
CA SER A 23 -3.67 4.12 -6.98
C SER A 23 -3.80 4.15 -5.46
N ILE A 24 -2.68 4.06 -4.77
CA ILE A 24 -2.59 4.17 -3.31
C ILE A 24 -2.24 5.62 -2.97
N TYR A 25 -3.16 6.26 -2.25
CA TYR A 25 -3.04 7.63 -1.79
C TYR A 25 -2.78 7.67 -0.29
N THR A 26 -1.91 8.58 0.15
CA THR A 26 -1.84 8.98 1.56
C THR A 26 -3.02 9.88 1.92
N TRP A 27 -3.27 10.06 3.21
CA TRP A 27 -4.33 10.98 3.68
C TRP A 27 -4.10 12.43 3.25
N ASP A 28 -2.84 12.82 3.05
CA ASP A 28 -2.43 14.13 2.53
C ASP A 28 -2.66 14.26 1.01
N GLY A 29 -3.33 13.30 0.36
CA GLY A 29 -3.78 13.42 -1.02
C GLY A 29 -2.73 13.09 -2.08
N HIS A 30 -1.54 12.60 -1.70
CA HIS A 30 -0.48 12.23 -2.64
C HIS A 30 -0.60 10.78 -3.06
N ALA A 31 -0.54 10.51 -4.36
CA ALA A 31 -0.40 9.16 -4.87
C ALA A 31 1.06 8.71 -4.68
N VAL A 32 1.27 7.59 -3.98
CA VAL A 32 2.63 7.11 -3.61
C VAL A 32 2.95 5.72 -4.18
N ALA A 33 1.92 4.92 -4.46
CA ALA A 33 2.06 3.62 -5.09
C ALA A 33 0.78 3.27 -5.89
N TYR A 34 0.75 2.10 -6.54
CA TYR A 34 -0.43 1.57 -7.21
C TYR A 34 -0.39 0.03 -7.28
N ILE A 35 -1.54 -0.59 -7.53
CA ILE A 35 -1.70 -2.05 -7.56
C ILE A 35 -1.94 -2.54 -8.99
N THR A 36 -1.18 -3.54 -9.43
CA THR A 36 -1.28 -4.19 -10.75
C THR A 36 -1.03 -5.68 -10.62
N ASP A 37 -1.99 -6.52 -11.06
CA ASP A 37 -1.84 -7.98 -11.10
C ASP A 37 -1.33 -8.61 -9.80
N ASP A 38 -1.81 -8.17 -8.62
CA ASP A 38 -1.35 -8.55 -7.26
C ASP A 38 -0.09 -7.86 -6.70
N LYS A 39 0.57 -7.01 -7.50
CA LYS A 39 1.83 -6.35 -7.13
C LYS A 39 1.59 -4.90 -6.75
N VAL A 40 2.31 -4.45 -5.74
CA VAL A 40 2.40 -3.06 -5.34
C VAL A 40 3.65 -2.46 -5.97
N TYR A 41 3.46 -1.43 -6.78
CA TYR A 41 4.54 -0.69 -7.42
C TYR A 41 4.57 0.76 -6.95
N GLY A 42 5.78 1.30 -6.78
CA GLY A 42 5.99 2.73 -6.63
C GLY A 42 5.78 3.49 -7.94
N TRP A 43 5.52 4.79 -7.86
CA TRP A 43 5.55 5.68 -9.02
C TRP A 43 6.95 5.74 -9.66
N ASN A 44 8.00 5.49 -8.87
CA ASN A 44 9.38 5.30 -9.33
C ASN A 44 9.61 3.98 -10.11
N GLY A 45 8.56 3.18 -10.34
CA GLY A 45 8.60 1.95 -11.12
C GLY A 45 9.09 0.72 -10.35
N GLN A 46 9.53 0.87 -9.10
CA GLN A 46 10.04 -0.25 -8.31
C GLN A 46 8.91 -1.15 -7.82
N HIS A 47 9.14 -2.45 -7.86
CA HIS A 47 8.27 -3.43 -7.25
C HIS A 47 8.51 -3.43 -5.73
N LEU A 48 7.52 -2.98 -4.96
CA LEU A 48 7.64 -2.85 -3.51
C LEU A 48 7.21 -4.13 -2.80
N GLY A 49 6.23 -4.86 -3.33
CA GLY A 49 5.69 -6.04 -2.69
C GLY A 49 4.36 -6.47 -3.28
N TRP A 50 3.53 -7.15 -2.49
CA TRP A 50 2.28 -7.75 -2.99
C TRP A 50 1.06 -7.31 -2.19
N PHE A 51 -0.09 -7.21 -2.85
CA PHE A 51 -1.40 -7.05 -2.23
C PHE A 51 -2.21 -8.33 -2.47
N ILE A 52 -2.36 -9.14 -1.42
CA ILE A 52 -2.94 -10.48 -1.50
C ILE A 52 -4.02 -10.61 -0.42
N ASP A 53 -5.24 -10.93 -0.84
CA ASP A 53 -6.39 -11.16 0.05
C ASP A 53 -6.63 -10.06 1.08
N GLY A 54 -6.35 -8.79 0.72
CA GLY A 54 -6.52 -7.65 1.59
C GLY A 54 -5.32 -7.36 2.51
N VAL A 55 -4.17 -7.99 2.29
CA VAL A 55 -2.94 -7.79 3.07
C VAL A 55 -1.81 -7.35 2.14
N ILE A 56 -1.03 -6.36 2.58
CA ILE A 56 0.18 -5.90 1.91
C ILE A 56 1.38 -6.60 2.53
N PHE A 57 2.21 -7.19 1.67
CA PHE A 57 3.46 -7.86 2.04
C PHE A 57 4.66 -7.15 1.43
N ASP A 58 5.74 -7.03 2.20
CA ASP A 58 7.04 -6.59 1.71
C ASP A 58 7.76 -7.66 0.89
N LEU A 59 8.93 -7.31 0.32
CA LEU A 59 9.76 -8.22 -0.48
C LEU A 59 10.28 -9.44 0.28
N GLN A 60 10.27 -9.39 1.61
CA GLN A 60 10.69 -10.45 2.52
C GLN A 60 9.52 -11.35 2.92
N GLY A 61 8.28 -10.99 2.54
CA GLY A 61 7.07 -11.76 2.83
C GLY A 61 6.42 -11.43 4.17
N TYR A 62 6.82 -10.35 4.84
CA TYR A 62 6.19 -9.90 6.07
C TYR A 62 5.03 -8.94 5.79
N ARG A 63 4.02 -8.97 6.66
CA ARG A 63 2.91 -8.01 6.55
C ARG A 63 3.42 -6.60 6.86
N VAL A 64 3.03 -5.64 6.05
CA VAL A 64 3.28 -4.22 6.33
C VAL A 64 1.97 -3.44 6.50
N GLY A 65 0.87 -3.92 5.93
CA GLY A 65 -0.44 -3.32 6.08
C GLY A 65 -1.58 -4.24 5.68
N SER A 66 -2.81 -3.83 5.92
CA SER A 66 -4.00 -4.60 5.54
C SER A 66 -5.25 -3.75 5.45
N ILE A 67 -6.29 -4.25 4.80
CA ILE A 67 -7.65 -3.73 4.91
C ILE A 67 -8.22 -4.00 6.31
N ALA A 68 -9.33 -3.35 6.66
CA ALA A 68 -9.91 -3.45 8.00
C ALA A 68 -10.25 -4.91 8.37
N GLU A 69 -10.85 -5.66 7.44
CA GLU A 69 -11.32 -7.03 7.62
C GLU A 69 -10.18 -8.04 7.85
N ARG A 70 -8.94 -7.64 7.54
CA ARG A 70 -7.75 -8.48 7.63
C ARG A 70 -6.75 -7.98 8.67
N CYS A 71 -7.04 -6.85 9.32
CA CYS A 71 -6.24 -6.34 10.41
C CYS A 71 -6.51 -7.19 11.67
N PRO A 72 -5.49 -7.81 12.29
CA PRO A 72 -5.67 -8.57 13.51
C PRO A 72 -5.85 -7.70 14.75
N TYR A 73 -5.73 -6.37 14.60
CA TYR A 73 -5.91 -5.38 15.67
C TYR A 73 -7.19 -4.57 15.44
N ALA A 74 -7.69 -3.96 16.51
CA ALA A 74 -8.80 -3.02 16.41
C ALA A 74 -8.40 -1.84 15.51
N THR A 75 -9.26 -1.49 14.54
CA THR A 75 -8.99 -0.41 13.60
C THR A 75 -9.50 0.92 14.13
N TYR A 76 -8.70 1.97 13.97
CA TYR A 76 -9.09 3.33 14.34
C TYR A 76 -9.99 3.95 13.27
N ALA A 77 -10.78 4.95 13.68
CA ALA A 77 -11.61 5.72 12.77
C ALA A 77 -10.75 6.43 11.70
N GLN A 78 -11.30 6.50 10.48
CA GLN A 78 -10.64 7.15 9.35
C GLN A 78 -10.61 8.67 9.54
N PRO A 79 -9.47 9.35 9.30
CA PRO A 79 -9.43 10.80 9.29
C PRO A 79 -10.13 11.36 8.04
N ALA A 80 -10.43 12.67 8.07
CA ALA A 80 -10.94 13.35 6.88
C ALA A 80 -9.91 13.29 5.74
N LYS A 81 -10.36 12.96 4.52
CA LYS A 81 -9.49 12.94 3.33
C LYS A 81 -9.25 14.37 2.86
N TYR A 82 -7.99 14.73 2.65
CA TYR A 82 -7.66 15.95 1.90
C TYR A 82 -7.94 15.74 0.40
N SER A 83 -8.08 16.85 -0.34
CA SER A 83 -8.22 16.81 -1.80
C SER A 83 -7.03 16.09 -2.44
N LYS A 84 -7.30 15.25 -3.44
CA LYS A 84 -6.26 14.52 -4.17
C LYS A 84 -5.44 15.50 -5.02
N TYR A 85 -4.11 15.39 -4.94
CA TYR A 85 -3.21 16.09 -5.84
C TYR A 85 -3.19 15.41 -7.22
N ALA A 86 -2.76 16.16 -8.24
CA ALA A 86 -2.48 15.59 -9.55
C ALA A 86 -1.41 14.49 -9.43
N LYS A 87 -1.61 13.37 -10.12
CA LYS A 87 -0.65 12.26 -10.10
C LYS A 87 0.60 12.63 -10.88
N TYR A 88 1.76 12.17 -10.41
CA TYR A 88 2.99 12.21 -11.18
C TYR A 88 2.97 11.18 -12.31
N ALA A 89 3.79 11.40 -13.34
CA ALA A 89 4.01 10.42 -14.39
C ALA A 89 4.69 9.16 -13.82
N LYS A 90 4.18 7.98 -14.18
CA LYS A 90 4.80 6.69 -13.80
C LYS A 90 6.10 6.49 -14.53
N TYR A 91 7.12 6.06 -13.79
CA TYR A 91 8.31 5.49 -14.36
C TYR A 91 7.99 4.09 -14.91
N ALA A 92 8.82 3.63 -15.86
CA ALA A 92 8.71 2.27 -16.37
C ALA A 92 8.88 1.24 -15.24
N LYS A 93 8.06 0.18 -15.25
CA LYS A 93 8.12 -0.87 -14.22
C LYS A 93 9.44 -1.64 -14.32
N TYR A 94 10.14 -1.76 -13.21
CA TYR A 94 11.21 -2.74 -13.08
C TYR A 94 10.62 -4.17 -13.00
N ALA A 95 11.43 -5.16 -13.35
CA ALA A 95 11.04 -6.56 -13.22
C ALA A 95 10.61 -6.86 -11.77
N ALA A 96 9.49 -7.55 -11.63
CA ALA A 96 8.99 -7.94 -10.31
C ALA A 96 9.94 -8.92 -9.63
N TYR A 97 10.07 -8.79 -8.32
CA TYR A 97 10.74 -9.81 -7.51
C TYR A 97 9.93 -11.11 -7.49
N ALA A 98 10.61 -12.23 -7.26
CA ALA A 98 9.95 -13.50 -7.01
C ALA A 98 9.20 -13.46 -5.67
N LYS A 99 8.01 -14.05 -5.62
CA LYS A 99 7.17 -14.07 -4.43
C LYS A 99 7.79 -14.97 -3.34
N PRO A 100 8.07 -14.46 -2.13
CA PRO A 100 8.59 -15.25 -1.02
C PRO A 100 7.45 -16.04 -0.33
N ALA A 101 7.82 -16.84 0.69
CA ALA A 101 6.84 -17.37 1.62
C ALA A 101 6.23 -16.24 2.46
N LEU A 102 4.90 -16.25 2.63
CA LEU A 102 4.17 -15.18 3.31
C LEU A 102 4.02 -15.47 4.80
N SER A 103 4.38 -14.50 5.63
CA SER A 103 4.27 -14.56 7.08
C SER A 103 2.91 -14.07 7.58
N VAL A 104 2.50 -14.59 8.74
CA VAL A 104 1.32 -14.08 9.46
C VAL A 104 1.62 -12.84 10.29
N SER A 105 2.89 -12.60 10.60
CA SER A 105 3.33 -11.50 11.46
C SER A 105 3.62 -10.23 10.65
N TYR A 106 3.44 -9.08 11.30
CA TYR A 106 3.94 -7.82 10.77
C TYR A 106 5.47 -7.77 10.84
N GLY A 107 6.07 -7.20 9.80
CA GLY A 107 7.50 -6.91 9.76
C GLY A 107 7.85 -5.69 10.59
N ARG A 108 9.12 -5.27 10.52
CA ARG A 108 9.59 -4.03 11.17
C ARG A 108 9.30 -2.78 10.34
N THR A 109 9.04 -2.95 9.05
CA THR A 109 8.78 -1.86 8.11
C THR A 109 7.38 -1.31 8.35
N GLN A 110 7.28 0.01 8.57
CA GLN A 110 5.99 0.68 8.70
C GLN A 110 5.31 0.80 7.33
N LEU A 111 3.99 0.75 7.30
CA LEU A 111 3.22 0.85 6.06
C LEU A 111 3.54 2.15 5.28
N ILE A 112 3.69 3.27 5.99
CA ILE A 112 3.96 4.55 5.35
C ILE A 112 5.35 4.60 4.70
N ASP A 113 6.37 4.08 5.39
CA ASP A 113 7.75 4.02 4.88
C ASP A 113 7.84 3.08 3.67
N PHE A 114 7.14 1.95 3.75
CA PHE A 114 7.00 1.00 2.64
C PHE A 114 6.44 1.69 1.39
N LEU A 115 5.31 2.41 1.52
CA LEU A 115 4.67 3.08 0.39
C LEU A 115 5.52 4.25 -0.15
N ASN A 116 6.11 5.04 0.74
CA ASN A 116 6.91 6.21 0.38
C ASN A 116 8.25 5.84 -0.28
N SER A 117 8.78 4.63 -0.06
CA SER A 117 9.96 4.14 -0.80
C SER A 117 9.75 4.10 -2.33
N GLY A 118 8.50 4.10 -2.77
CA GLY A 118 8.10 4.15 -4.17
C GLY A 118 7.71 5.53 -4.72
N ALA A 119 7.65 6.56 -3.88
CA ALA A 119 7.23 7.91 -4.27
C ALA A 119 8.31 8.64 -5.09
N VAL A 120 7.90 9.69 -5.83
CA VAL A 120 8.78 10.55 -6.64
C VAL A 120 8.56 12.01 -6.28
#